data_AF-A0A178AEW1-F1
#
_entry.id   AF-A0A178AEW1-F1
#
_cell.length_a   1.000
_cell.length_b   1.000
_cell.length_c   1.000
_cell.angle_alpha   90.00
_cell.angle_beta   90.00
_cell.angle_gamma   90.00
#
_symmetry.space_group_name_H-M   'P 1'
#
loop_
_entity.id
_entity.type
_entity.pdbx_description
1 polymer ?
#
loop_
_entity_poly.entity_id
_entity_poly.type
_entity_poly.pdbx_seq_one_letter_code
_entity_poly.pdbx_strand_id
1 'polypeptide(L)'
;MSTIANRRQSGGLVGPRPSVRYGNAAPQAPRAMNQSFPALDSLLGQLRKHETKTLYPRLALFEALATFKDKHKKGSNLETPFGGSTVTATALQKLIGRNFLWLAANEDINDEVFNYAKSLVGRLQTVTHENVAEVQASIFTQAVAKSHERVQFYKDMIQPLARNCRMQLRDQERDEIVILLRRKLRTLHEPGPTLTMKGYIDVCFNMRDTELGSIKSFSSAPEDDFAELAHYVWRMGAPRSAANTVVESMRTVPSLYQITETRRVSASQAEQRTLDPTCVSPHEILHGIVTDTASRQPLEIQNAFTRPFELDPPVERSIHNKIAAKTNVVTRIHAELQIVDTFSRARYAFVADDKYVGCSKPACYFCYNWLLEHHHRYVTPATHYKIITGCRGPDRALNESGAVKLLQMYNKIGKQIGRDVLEFLGQGGVPIRQHMSTQAPSTAVSSTGHV
;
A
#
# COMPACT_ATOMS: atom_id res chain seq x y z
N MET A 1 29.37 4.08 65.06
CA MET A 1 30.67 3.95 65.75
C MET A 1 31.32 2.64 65.33
N SER A 2 32.63 2.66 65.11
CA SER A 2 33.55 1.53 64.82
C SER A 2 33.73 1.10 63.36
N THR A 3 34.38 2.01 62.66
CA THR A 3 35.58 1.91 61.80
C THR A 3 36.55 0.73 62.06
N ILE A 4 37.40 0.47 61.04
CA ILE A 4 38.82 -0.03 61.02
C ILE A 4 38.94 -1.37 60.26
N ALA A 5 39.90 -1.63 59.36
CA ALA A 5 40.91 -0.90 58.57
C ALA A 5 41.53 -1.98 57.64
N ASN A 6 41.67 -1.73 56.34
CA ASN A 6 42.91 -1.28 55.69
C ASN A 6 44.14 -2.22 55.79
N ARG A 7 44.54 -2.83 54.66
CA ARG A 7 45.98 -3.08 54.37
C ARG A 7 46.30 -3.20 52.87
N ARG A 8 46.95 -2.13 52.41
CA ARG A 8 48.16 -2.00 51.56
C ARG A 8 48.19 -2.47 50.10
N GLN A 9 48.48 -1.45 49.30
CA GLN A 9 49.03 -1.36 47.96
C GLN A 9 50.35 -2.12 47.76
N SER A 10 50.54 -2.62 46.54
CA SER A 10 51.82 -2.55 45.82
C SER A 10 51.51 -2.32 44.34
N GLY A 11 52.08 -1.25 43.77
CA GLY A 11 51.83 -0.79 42.41
C GLY A 11 52.51 -1.61 41.33
N GLY A 12 52.05 -1.42 40.10
CA GLY A 12 52.61 -2.05 38.91
C GLY A 12 51.92 -1.59 37.64
N LEU A 13 52.32 -0.40 37.18
CA LEU A 13 52.45 0.05 35.80
C LEU A 13 51.28 -0.10 34.80
N VAL A 14 50.89 1.08 34.31
CA VAL A 14 49.93 1.37 33.24
C VAL A 14 50.52 0.98 31.88
N GLY A 15 49.75 0.21 31.11
CA GLY A 15 49.87 0.07 29.65
C GLY A 15 48.49 0.28 29.02
N PRO A 16 48.38 0.95 27.85
CA PRO A 16 47.09 1.35 27.30
C PRO A 16 46.32 0.13 26.80
N ARG A 17 45.09 -0.08 27.30
CA ARG A 17 44.16 -1.07 26.77
C ARG A 17 43.69 -0.63 25.37
N PRO A 18 43.66 -1.52 24.37
CA PRO A 18 43.16 -1.19 23.05
C PRO A 18 41.66 -0.90 23.11
N SER A 19 41.28 0.21 22.47
CA SER A 19 39.90 0.61 22.26
C SER A 19 39.19 -0.40 21.36
N VAL A 20 38.29 -1.18 21.93
CA VAL A 20 37.38 -2.04 21.16
C VAL A 20 36.36 -1.12 20.48
N ARG A 21 36.65 -0.74 19.23
CA ARG A 21 35.65 -0.17 18.32
C ARG A 21 34.63 -1.27 18.01
N TYR A 22 33.41 -1.13 18.54
CA TYR A 22 32.26 -1.87 18.02
C TYR A 22 31.96 -1.35 16.61
N GLY A 23 32.49 -2.04 15.60
CA GLY A 23 32.18 -1.79 14.21
C GLY A 23 30.72 -2.16 13.92
N ASN A 24 29.97 -1.19 13.41
CA ASN A 24 28.71 -1.41 12.71
C ASN A 24 29.01 -2.20 11.42
N ALA A 25 29.01 -3.53 11.49
CA ALA A 25 29.00 -4.39 10.31
C ALA A 25 27.89 -5.41 10.49
N ALA A 26 26.84 -5.30 9.69
CA ALA A 26 25.91 -6.39 9.45
C ALA A 26 26.73 -7.64 9.02
N PRO A 27 26.35 -8.85 9.44
CA PRO A 27 27.02 -10.05 8.97
C PRO A 27 26.91 -10.11 7.43
N GLN A 28 28.04 -9.88 6.76
CA GLN A 28 28.14 -10.18 5.33
C GLN A 28 28.00 -11.69 5.19
N ALA A 29 27.04 -12.11 4.35
CA ALA A 29 26.95 -13.50 3.93
C ALA A 29 28.31 -13.96 3.38
N PRO A 30 28.70 -15.22 3.61
CA PRO A 30 29.94 -15.75 3.03
C PRO A 30 29.91 -15.53 1.53
N ARG A 31 30.98 -14.94 0.98
CA ARG A 31 31.17 -14.74 -0.46
C ARG A 31 30.87 -16.07 -1.15
N ALA A 32 29.78 -16.10 -1.91
CA ALA A 32 29.40 -17.27 -2.69
C ALA A 32 30.52 -17.58 -3.67
N MET A 33 31.12 -18.77 -3.55
CA MET A 33 31.81 -19.37 -4.67
C MET A 33 30.77 -19.54 -5.79
N ASN A 34 31.07 -19.03 -6.98
CA ASN A 34 30.30 -19.24 -8.20
C ASN A 34 30.35 -20.73 -8.59
N GLN A 35 29.52 -21.56 -7.95
CA GLN A 35 29.11 -22.83 -8.51
C GLN A 35 27.75 -22.59 -9.18
N SER A 36 27.75 -22.52 -10.51
CA SER A 36 26.50 -22.56 -11.29
C SER A 36 25.88 -23.94 -11.07
N PHE A 37 24.64 -23.95 -10.58
CA PHE A 37 23.83 -25.15 -10.44
C PHE A 37 22.93 -25.23 -11.69
N PRO A 38 23.16 -26.18 -12.62
CA PRO A 38 22.43 -26.22 -13.90
C PRO A 38 20.90 -26.27 -13.75
N ALA A 39 20.40 -26.86 -12.66
CA ALA A 39 18.97 -26.91 -12.36
C ALA A 39 18.39 -25.54 -11.98
N LEU A 40 19.11 -24.74 -11.18
CA LEU A 40 18.69 -23.39 -10.81
C LEU A 40 18.66 -22.46 -12.04
N ASP A 41 19.68 -22.53 -12.89
CA ASP A 41 19.74 -21.71 -14.11
C ASP A 41 18.57 -22.02 -15.07
N SER A 42 18.23 -23.31 -15.20
CA SER A 42 17.03 -23.75 -15.95
C SER A 42 15.73 -23.18 -15.35
N LEU A 43 15.56 -23.24 -14.03
CA LEU A 43 14.38 -22.69 -13.34
C LEU A 43 14.28 -21.17 -13.50
N LEU A 44 15.41 -20.45 -13.38
CA LEU A 44 15.46 -19.01 -13.62
C LEU A 44 15.17 -18.66 -15.08
N GLY A 45 15.55 -19.51 -16.03
CA GLY A 45 15.15 -19.39 -17.43
C GLY A 45 13.65 -19.56 -17.62
N GLN A 46 13.03 -20.55 -16.98
CA GLN A 46 11.58 -20.77 -17.01
C GLN A 46 10.80 -19.61 -16.40
N LEU A 47 11.26 -19.08 -15.26
CA LEU A 47 10.69 -17.89 -14.62
C LEU A 47 10.69 -16.70 -15.57
N ARG A 48 11.84 -16.37 -16.15
CA ARG A 48 11.95 -15.26 -17.12
C ARG A 48 11.04 -15.46 -18.31
N LYS A 49 10.97 -16.68 -18.87
CA LYS A 49 10.07 -17.00 -19.98
C LYS A 49 8.60 -16.81 -19.60
N HIS A 50 8.19 -17.25 -18.41
CA HIS A 50 6.83 -17.08 -17.92
C HIS A 50 6.50 -15.60 -17.68
N GLU A 51 7.43 -14.83 -17.12
CA GLU A 51 7.27 -13.39 -16.95
C GLU A 51 7.01 -12.68 -18.28
N THR A 52 7.84 -12.93 -19.29
CA THR A 52 7.82 -12.20 -20.57
C THR A 52 6.77 -12.67 -21.56
N LYS A 53 6.31 -13.93 -21.48
CA LYS A 53 5.28 -14.50 -22.38
C LYS A 53 3.90 -14.61 -21.76
N THR A 54 3.79 -14.61 -20.43
CA THR A 54 2.52 -14.90 -19.75
C THR A 54 2.14 -13.77 -18.79
N LEU A 55 2.92 -13.52 -17.75
CA LEU A 55 2.52 -12.64 -16.65
C LEU A 55 2.36 -11.17 -17.10
N TYR A 56 3.43 -10.55 -17.61
CA TYR A 56 3.39 -9.14 -17.97
C TYR A 56 2.55 -8.84 -19.21
N PRO A 57 2.54 -9.68 -20.27
CA PRO A 57 1.62 -9.47 -21.39
C PRO A 57 0.15 -9.47 -20.95
N ARG A 58 -0.25 -10.40 -20.07
CA ARG A 58 -1.61 -10.44 -19.51
C ARG A 58 -1.93 -9.22 -18.66
N LEU A 59 -0.99 -8.77 -17.82
CA LEU A 59 -1.15 -7.52 -17.06
C LEU A 59 -1.29 -6.29 -17.97
N ALA A 60 -0.50 -6.22 -19.05
CA ALA A 60 -0.54 -5.12 -20.01
C ALA A 60 -1.89 -5.09 -20.75
N LEU A 61 -2.38 -6.25 -21.19
CA LEU A 61 -3.71 -6.37 -21.78
C LEU A 61 -4.79 -5.94 -20.80
N PHE A 62 -4.75 -6.44 -19.55
CA PHE A 62 -5.77 -6.11 -18.57
C PHE A 62 -5.76 -4.62 -18.22
N GLU A 63 -4.60 -4.00 -18.07
CA GLU A 63 -4.48 -2.56 -17.83
C GLU A 63 -5.03 -1.74 -19.00
N ALA A 64 -4.75 -2.15 -20.25
CA ALA A 64 -5.28 -1.49 -21.43
C ALA A 64 -6.82 -1.59 -21.50
N LEU A 65 -7.38 -2.77 -21.23
CA LEU A 65 -8.82 -3.01 -21.14
C LEU A 65 -9.49 -2.21 -20.02
N ALA A 66 -8.84 -2.12 -18.86
CA ALA A 66 -9.37 -1.37 -17.72
C ALA A 66 -9.60 0.12 -18.02
N THR A 67 -8.94 0.69 -19.05
CA THR A 67 -9.21 2.08 -19.47
C THR A 67 -10.58 2.27 -20.15
N PHE A 68 -11.20 1.20 -20.66
CA PHE A 68 -12.52 1.23 -21.29
C PHE A 68 -13.67 1.07 -20.31
N LYS A 69 -13.33 0.82 -19.05
CA LYS A 69 -14.25 0.81 -17.92
C LYS A 69 -14.95 2.15 -17.71
N ASP A 70 -14.28 3.24 -18.06
CA ASP A 70 -14.60 4.60 -17.62
C ASP A 70 -14.70 5.58 -18.81
N LYS A 71 -15.42 5.25 -19.89
CA LYS A 71 -15.81 6.26 -20.89
C LYS A 71 -16.61 7.44 -20.31
N HIS A 72 -16.92 7.42 -19.00
CA HIS A 72 -17.54 8.52 -18.26
C HIS A 72 -16.71 9.14 -17.12
N LYS A 73 -15.41 8.82 -16.94
CA LYS A 73 -14.60 9.47 -15.88
C LYS A 73 -13.34 10.14 -16.40
N LYS A 74 -13.33 11.48 -16.39
CA LYS A 74 -12.09 12.26 -16.46
C LYS A 74 -11.47 12.33 -15.06
N GLY A 75 -10.87 11.23 -14.61
CA GLY A 75 -10.08 11.18 -13.38
C GLY A 75 -8.63 11.59 -13.61
N SER A 76 -8.06 12.38 -12.70
CA SER A 76 -6.73 12.98 -12.80
C SER A 76 -5.58 11.96 -12.95
N ASN A 77 -4.81 12.15 -14.01
CA ASN A 77 -3.71 11.30 -14.50
C ASN A 77 -2.38 11.50 -13.72
N LEU A 78 -2.43 11.72 -12.40
CA LEU A 78 -1.25 12.08 -11.61
C LEU A 78 -0.78 10.94 -10.67
N GLU A 79 -0.62 9.72 -11.19
CA GLU A 79 0.08 8.66 -10.45
C GLU A 79 1.04 7.92 -11.37
N THR A 80 2.31 7.83 -10.94
CA THR A 80 3.41 7.24 -11.70
C THR A 80 3.16 5.75 -12.02
N PRO A 81 3.75 5.22 -13.11
CA PRO A 81 3.57 3.83 -13.58
C PRO A 81 4.02 2.74 -12.60
N PHE A 82 4.49 3.14 -11.42
CA PHE A 82 5.07 2.29 -10.40
C PHE A 82 4.26 2.21 -9.10
N GLY A 83 3.14 2.94 -9.01
CA GLY A 83 2.49 3.23 -7.72
C GLY A 83 3.39 4.13 -6.88
N GLY A 84 2.95 5.36 -6.60
CA GLY A 84 3.75 6.46 -6.02
C GLY A 84 5.04 6.07 -5.28
N SER A 85 6.17 6.69 -5.65
CA SER A 85 7.52 6.42 -5.11
C SER A 85 7.61 6.42 -3.58
N THR A 86 6.74 7.19 -2.93
CA THR A 86 6.70 7.39 -1.47
C THR A 86 5.79 6.40 -0.73
N VAL A 87 5.25 5.38 -1.39
CA VAL A 87 4.49 4.33 -0.69
C VAL A 87 5.39 3.61 0.30
N THR A 88 4.87 3.44 1.51
CA THR A 88 5.57 2.86 2.66
C THR A 88 4.75 1.70 3.23
N ALA A 89 5.45 0.64 3.61
CA ALA A 89 4.87 -0.52 4.26
C ALA A 89 5.55 -0.80 5.60
N THR A 90 4.82 -1.42 6.52
CA THR A 90 5.28 -1.75 7.86
C THR A 90 4.85 -3.15 8.29
N ALA A 91 5.67 -3.78 9.14
CA ALA A 91 5.34 -5.04 9.81
C ALA A 91 5.99 -5.10 11.19
N LEU A 92 5.40 -5.92 12.06
CA LEU A 92 5.91 -6.16 13.41
C LEU A 92 6.55 -7.54 13.48
N GLN A 93 7.86 -7.56 13.72
CA GLN A 93 8.59 -8.79 14.02
C GLN A 93 8.58 -9.06 15.52
N LYS A 94 8.30 -10.30 15.89
CA LYS A 94 8.49 -10.83 17.24
C LYS A 94 9.90 -11.37 17.41
N LEU A 95 10.56 -10.99 18.50
CA LEU A 95 11.78 -11.61 19.01
C LEU A 95 11.64 -11.83 20.53
N ILE A 96 12.43 -12.74 21.09
CA ILE A 96 12.39 -13.05 22.52
C ILE A 96 12.61 -11.75 23.33
N GLY A 97 11.60 -11.34 24.08
CA GLY A 97 11.60 -10.16 24.95
C GLY A 97 11.52 -8.79 24.25
N ARG A 98 11.37 -8.74 22.92
CA ARG A 98 11.32 -7.48 22.16
C ARG A 98 10.69 -7.62 20.79
N ASN A 99 10.06 -6.56 20.30
CA ASN A 99 9.48 -6.48 18.97
C ASN A 99 10.19 -5.41 18.13
N PHE A 100 10.22 -5.61 16.82
CA PHE A 100 10.78 -4.65 15.87
C PHE A 100 9.72 -4.13 14.91
N LEU A 101 9.70 -2.81 14.73
CA LEU A 101 8.92 -2.17 13.67
C LEU A 101 9.78 -2.12 12.40
N TRP A 102 9.41 -2.89 11.39
CA TRP A 102 10.06 -2.84 10.09
C TRP A 102 9.37 -1.81 9.19
N LEU A 103 10.18 -1.07 8.43
CA LEU A 103 9.73 -0.10 7.43
C LEU A 103 10.33 -0.45 6.07
N ALA A 104 9.52 -0.38 5.02
CA ALA A 104 9.96 -0.47 3.63
C ALA A 104 9.31 0.64 2.80
N ALA A 105 9.95 1.02 1.69
CA ALA A 105 9.39 1.93 0.71
C ALA A 105 9.73 1.49 -0.71
N ASN A 106 9.02 2.01 -1.69
CA ASN A 106 9.30 1.69 -3.10
C ASN A 106 10.69 2.19 -3.56
N GLU A 107 11.20 3.29 -2.98
CA GLU A 107 12.48 3.94 -3.33
C GLU A 107 13.34 4.24 -2.09
N ASP A 108 13.40 3.28 -1.17
CA ASP A 108 14.06 3.35 0.14
C ASP A 108 13.40 4.27 1.18
N ILE A 109 13.55 3.90 2.45
CA ILE A 109 13.12 4.74 3.56
C ILE A 109 14.19 5.80 3.80
N ASN A 110 13.85 7.05 3.51
CA ASN A 110 14.72 8.17 3.82
C ASN A 110 14.89 8.37 5.34
N ASP A 111 15.96 9.05 5.72
CA ASP A 111 16.31 9.24 7.13
C ASP A 111 15.26 10.04 7.90
N GLU A 112 14.60 10.99 7.25
CA GLU A 112 13.56 11.80 7.88
C GLU A 112 12.35 10.95 8.32
N VAL A 113 11.84 10.10 7.44
CA VAL A 113 10.72 9.18 7.71
C VAL A 113 11.12 8.15 8.77
N PHE A 114 12.34 7.62 8.69
CA PHE A 114 12.84 6.68 9.70
C PHE A 114 12.96 7.33 11.09
N ASN A 115 13.54 8.53 11.17
CA ASN A 115 13.70 9.25 12.42
C ASN A 115 12.35 9.68 13.00
N TYR A 116 11.40 10.04 12.13
CA TYR A 116 10.01 10.29 12.52
C TYR A 116 9.37 9.04 13.14
N ALA A 117 9.46 7.88 12.48
CA ALA A 117 8.92 6.63 13.00
C ALA A 117 9.58 6.21 14.33
N LYS A 118 10.91 6.37 14.45
CA LYS A 118 11.64 6.10 15.70
C LYS A 118 11.19 7.04 16.83
N SER A 119 11.04 8.33 16.55
CA SER A 119 10.53 9.31 17.52
C SER A 119 9.08 9.02 17.92
N LEU A 120 8.26 8.55 16.98
CA LEU A 120 6.89 8.14 17.21
C LEU A 120 6.83 6.94 18.17
N VAL A 121 7.59 5.87 17.90
CA VAL A 121 7.69 4.69 18.77
C VAL A 121 8.14 5.09 20.18
N GLY A 122 9.17 5.94 20.30
CA GLY A 122 9.67 6.39 21.60
C GLY A 122 8.61 7.13 22.43
N ARG A 123 7.72 7.90 21.80
CA ARG A 123 6.60 8.57 22.50
C ARG A 123 5.45 7.64 22.81
N LEU A 124 5.16 6.71 21.91
CA LEU A 124 4.12 5.72 22.13
C LEU A 124 4.43 4.83 23.35
N GLN A 125 5.72 4.64 23.66
CA GLN A 125 6.16 3.95 24.87
C GLN A 125 5.87 4.72 26.17
N THR A 126 5.64 6.04 26.13
CA THR A 126 5.35 6.84 27.32
C THR A 126 3.85 6.91 27.64
N VAL A 127 3.00 6.24 26.86
CA VAL A 127 1.53 6.32 27.02
C VAL A 127 1.09 5.62 28.31
N THR A 128 0.44 6.38 29.19
CA THR A 128 -0.21 5.93 30.42
C THR A 128 -1.71 6.25 30.39
N HIS A 129 -2.45 5.97 31.47
CA HIS A 129 -3.87 6.37 31.55
C HIS A 129 -4.07 7.87 31.70
N GLU A 130 -3.10 8.56 32.29
CA GLU A 130 -3.19 9.96 32.66
C GLU A 130 -2.80 10.89 31.50
N ASN A 131 -1.95 10.43 30.57
CA ASN A 131 -1.38 11.29 29.52
C ASN A 131 -1.88 11.00 28.09
N VAL A 132 -2.91 10.15 27.91
CA VAL A 132 -3.43 9.76 26.58
C VAL A 132 -3.71 10.95 25.69
N ALA A 133 -4.48 11.92 26.20
CA ALA A 133 -4.88 13.10 25.43
C ALA A 133 -3.68 13.98 25.04
N GLU A 134 -2.69 14.08 25.93
CA GLU A 134 -1.45 14.83 25.67
C GLU A 134 -0.62 14.15 24.56
N VAL A 135 -0.43 12.84 24.65
CA VAL A 135 0.32 12.09 23.64
C VAL A 135 -0.40 12.12 22.29
N GLN A 136 -1.72 11.97 22.27
CA GLN A 136 -2.53 12.12 21.05
C GLN A 136 -2.35 13.50 20.43
N ALA A 137 -2.43 14.58 21.21
CA ALA A 137 -2.25 15.95 20.72
C ALA A 137 -0.82 16.21 20.21
N SER A 138 0.18 15.63 20.87
CA SER A 138 1.59 15.72 20.47
C SER A 138 1.83 15.01 19.13
N ILE A 139 1.40 13.75 18.99
CA ILE A 139 1.53 12.97 17.75
C ILE A 139 0.75 13.64 16.61
N PHE A 140 -0.47 14.09 16.88
CA PHE A 140 -1.28 14.82 15.92
C PHE A 140 -0.57 16.07 15.41
N THR A 141 -0.01 16.88 16.32
CA THR A 141 0.75 18.09 15.97
C THR A 141 1.90 17.78 15.02
N GLN A 142 2.62 16.68 15.27
CA GLN A 142 3.73 16.24 14.45
C GLN A 142 3.27 15.82 13.05
N ALA A 143 2.19 15.02 13.00
CA ALA A 143 1.62 14.53 11.76
C ALA A 143 1.15 15.69 10.87
N VAL A 144 0.49 16.70 11.45
CA VAL A 144 0.07 17.90 10.71
C VAL A 144 1.26 18.70 10.19
N ALA A 145 2.29 18.90 11.01
CA ALA A 145 3.49 19.60 10.57
C ALA A 145 4.19 18.89 9.39
N LYS A 146 4.31 17.55 9.46
CA LYS A 146 4.93 16.74 8.39
C LYS A 146 4.07 16.61 7.13
N SER A 147 2.76 16.83 7.23
CA SER A 147 1.83 16.70 6.10
C SER A 147 1.23 18.05 5.66
N HIS A 148 1.88 19.16 6.03
CA HIS A 148 1.36 20.52 5.83
C HIS A 148 0.85 20.79 4.41
N GLU A 149 1.67 20.52 3.39
CA GLU A 149 1.29 20.75 1.98
C GLU A 149 0.04 19.96 1.58
N ARG A 150 -0.04 18.70 2.02
CA ARG A 150 -1.17 17.81 1.74
C ARG A 150 -2.45 18.26 2.44
N VAL A 151 -2.34 18.68 3.70
CA VAL A 151 -3.45 19.20 4.49
C VAL A 151 -3.94 20.53 3.93
N GLN A 152 -3.02 21.41 3.48
CA GLN A 152 -3.36 22.66 2.83
C GLN A 152 -4.11 22.41 1.51
N PHE A 153 -3.63 21.51 0.67
CA PHE A 153 -4.33 21.10 -0.55
C PHE A 153 -5.76 20.60 -0.25
N TYR A 154 -5.96 19.78 0.77
CA TYR A 154 -7.31 19.35 1.17
C TYR A 154 -8.21 20.49 1.60
N LYS A 155 -7.67 21.45 2.36
CA LYS A 155 -8.41 22.66 2.74
C LYS A 155 -8.84 23.46 1.50
N ASP A 156 -7.93 23.64 0.55
CA ASP A 156 -8.19 24.39 -0.69
C ASP A 156 -9.27 23.73 -1.54
N MET A 157 -9.36 22.39 -1.53
CA MET A 157 -10.44 21.65 -2.18
C MET A 157 -11.77 21.73 -1.41
N ILE A 158 -11.74 21.65 -0.08
CA ILE A 158 -12.96 21.67 0.75
C ILE A 158 -13.68 23.01 0.68
N GLN A 159 -12.96 24.14 0.68
CA GLN A 159 -13.57 25.46 0.76
C GLN A 159 -14.61 25.77 -0.33
N PRO A 160 -14.32 25.58 -1.64
CA PRO A 160 -15.31 25.81 -2.69
C PRO A 160 -16.44 24.78 -2.63
N LEU A 161 -16.15 23.50 -2.36
CA LEU A 161 -17.16 22.45 -2.26
C LEU A 161 -18.14 22.70 -1.11
N ALA A 162 -17.62 23.11 0.05
CA ALA A 162 -18.42 23.47 1.22
C ALA A 162 -19.33 24.67 0.94
N ARG A 163 -18.86 25.67 0.18
CA ARG A 163 -19.70 26.79 -0.27
C ARG A 163 -20.86 26.29 -1.12
N ASN A 164 -20.56 25.49 -2.14
CA ASN A 164 -21.57 25.03 -3.09
C ASN A 164 -22.61 24.14 -2.40
N CYS A 165 -22.17 23.15 -1.62
CA CYS A 165 -23.05 22.29 -0.84
C CYS A 165 -23.91 23.11 0.14
N ARG A 166 -23.34 24.12 0.81
CA ARG A 166 -24.10 25.03 1.69
C ARG A 166 -25.19 25.79 0.94
N MET A 167 -24.92 26.21 -0.31
CA MET A 167 -25.89 26.90 -1.15
C MET A 167 -27.00 25.96 -1.62
N GLN A 168 -26.67 24.72 -2.02
CA GLN A 168 -27.65 23.72 -2.43
C GLN A 168 -28.57 23.32 -1.26
N LEU A 169 -28.04 23.23 -0.04
CA LEU A 169 -28.83 23.01 1.18
C LEU A 169 -29.73 24.20 1.56
N ARG A 170 -29.67 25.33 0.84
CA ARG A 170 -30.58 26.46 1.08
C ARG A 170 -32.01 26.13 0.70
N ASP A 171 -32.16 25.34 -0.35
CA ASP A 171 -33.43 25.05 -1.01
C ASP A 171 -34.06 23.75 -0.47
N GLN A 172 -33.36 23.07 0.44
CA GLN A 172 -33.85 21.88 1.15
C GLN A 172 -34.73 22.24 2.34
N GLU A 173 -35.60 21.30 2.73
CA GLU A 173 -36.41 21.43 3.94
C GLU A 173 -35.51 21.59 5.18
N ARG A 174 -35.91 22.48 6.09
CA ARG A 174 -35.13 22.80 7.28
C ARG A 174 -35.41 21.79 8.38
N ASP A 175 -34.69 20.68 8.34
CA ASP A 175 -34.57 19.77 9.48
C ASP A 175 -33.30 20.08 10.31
N GLU A 176 -33.15 19.38 11.43
CA GLU A 176 -32.00 19.55 12.33
C GLU A 176 -30.67 19.23 11.65
N ILE A 177 -30.63 18.22 10.77
CA ILE A 177 -29.40 17.79 10.11
C ILE A 177 -28.95 18.80 9.05
N VAL A 178 -29.87 19.36 8.27
CA VAL A 178 -29.61 20.43 7.29
C VAL A 178 -29.13 21.69 8.01
N ILE A 179 -29.74 22.08 9.13
CA ILE A 179 -29.28 23.23 9.94
C ILE A 179 -27.86 23.00 10.46
N LEU A 180 -27.59 21.83 11.03
CA LEU A 180 -26.28 21.45 11.54
C LEU A 180 -25.21 21.45 10.44
N LEU A 181 -25.51 20.83 9.29
CA LEU A 181 -24.64 20.78 8.13
C LEU A 181 -24.33 22.18 7.63
N ARG A 182 -25.35 23.02 7.39
CA ARG A 182 -25.13 24.40 6.91
C ARG A 182 -24.23 25.21 7.84
N ARG A 183 -24.34 25.02 9.16
CA ARG A 183 -23.45 25.63 10.15
C ARG A 183 -22.00 25.13 9.99
N LYS A 184 -21.78 23.81 9.93
CA LYS A 184 -20.43 23.24 9.77
C LYS A 184 -19.82 23.62 8.41
N LEU A 185 -20.60 23.58 7.33
CA LEU A 185 -20.15 23.98 5.99
C LEU A 185 -19.79 25.47 5.92
N ARG A 186 -20.50 26.33 6.65
CA ARG A 186 -20.08 27.73 6.82
C ARG A 186 -18.71 27.82 7.49
N THR A 187 -18.46 27.09 8.56
CA THR A 187 -17.14 27.05 9.23
C THR A 187 -16.04 26.56 8.30
N LEU A 188 -16.32 25.58 7.43
CA LEU A 188 -15.34 25.06 6.47
C LEU A 188 -15.06 26.04 5.32
N HIS A 189 -16.10 26.70 4.79
CA HIS A 189 -15.97 27.65 3.69
C HIS A 189 -15.37 28.99 4.13
N GLU A 190 -15.91 29.57 5.20
CA GLU A 190 -15.55 30.87 5.77
C GLU A 190 -15.00 30.66 7.19
N PRO A 191 -13.80 30.08 7.35
CA PRO A 191 -13.22 29.85 8.66
C PRO A 191 -12.97 31.18 9.38
N GLY A 192 -13.33 31.27 10.66
CA GLY A 192 -13.06 32.45 11.47
C GLY A 192 -11.55 32.72 11.61
N PRO A 193 -11.14 33.97 11.90
CA PRO A 193 -9.73 34.38 11.93
C PRO A 193 -8.90 33.64 12.99
N THR A 194 -9.54 33.06 14.01
CA THR A 194 -8.91 32.29 15.08
C THR A 194 -8.80 30.79 14.78
N LEU A 195 -9.40 30.30 13.68
CA LEU A 195 -9.42 28.87 13.37
C LEU A 195 -8.07 28.44 12.76
N THR A 196 -7.25 27.79 13.59
CA THR A 196 -5.99 27.20 13.15
C THR A 196 -6.20 26.00 12.23
N MET A 197 -5.15 25.59 11.50
CA MET A 197 -5.20 24.37 10.68
C MET A 197 -5.58 23.12 11.50
N LYS A 198 -5.07 23.02 12.74
CA LYS A 198 -5.42 21.93 13.67
C LYS A 198 -6.91 21.94 14.00
N GLY A 199 -7.45 23.13 14.31
CA GLY A 199 -8.89 23.30 14.55
C GLY A 199 -9.74 22.96 13.33
N TYR A 200 -9.29 23.32 12.13
CA TYR A 200 -9.96 22.94 10.88
C TYR A 200 -10.01 21.42 10.69
N ILE A 201 -8.90 20.72 10.95
CA ILE A 201 -8.84 19.26 10.94
C ILE A 201 -9.78 18.67 11.98
N ASP A 202 -9.84 19.23 13.19
CA ASP A 202 -10.72 18.75 14.26
C ASP A 202 -12.21 18.87 13.88
N VAL A 203 -12.60 19.96 13.20
CA VAL A 203 -13.96 20.09 12.63
C VAL A 203 -14.22 18.95 11.65
N CYS A 204 -13.32 18.70 10.70
CA CYS A 204 -13.48 17.61 9.73
C CYS A 204 -13.44 16.22 10.38
N PHE A 205 -12.62 16.01 11.40
CA PHE A 205 -12.54 14.76 12.17
C PHE A 205 -13.87 14.46 12.85
N ASN A 206 -14.43 15.43 13.58
CA ASN A 206 -15.72 15.29 14.24
C ASN A 206 -16.86 15.06 13.25
N MET A 207 -16.72 15.51 11.99
CA MET A 207 -17.71 15.25 10.96
C MET A 207 -17.71 13.81 10.44
N ARG A 208 -16.65 13.03 10.66
CA ARG A 208 -16.53 11.66 10.15
C ARG A 208 -17.50 10.69 10.80
N ASP A 209 -17.85 10.92 12.06
CA ASP A 209 -18.66 9.98 12.85
C ASP A 209 -20.17 10.23 12.70
N THR A 210 -20.59 11.49 12.57
CA THR A 210 -22.01 11.86 12.64
C THR A 210 -22.57 12.38 11.33
N GLU A 211 -21.90 13.34 10.65
CA GLU A 211 -22.52 14.01 9.49
C GLU A 211 -22.03 13.52 8.13
N LEU A 212 -20.95 12.75 8.05
CA LEU A 212 -20.42 12.30 6.77
C LEU A 212 -21.40 11.38 6.02
N GLY A 213 -22.17 10.57 6.75
CA GLY A 213 -23.27 9.78 6.18
C GLY A 213 -24.34 10.66 5.54
N SER A 214 -24.73 11.74 6.23
CA SER A 214 -25.70 12.72 5.73
C SER A 214 -25.17 13.50 4.52
N ILE A 215 -23.90 13.93 4.51
CA ILE A 215 -23.31 14.57 3.32
C ILE A 215 -23.41 13.64 2.11
N LYS A 216 -23.10 12.35 2.30
CA LYS A 216 -23.19 11.35 1.22
C LYS A 216 -24.63 11.09 0.77
N SER A 217 -25.63 11.19 1.66
CA SER A 217 -27.03 10.97 1.26
C SER A 217 -27.59 12.08 0.37
N PHE A 218 -27.00 13.28 0.38
CA PHE A 218 -27.33 14.36 -0.56
C PHE A 218 -26.64 14.21 -1.92
N SER A 219 -25.69 13.28 -2.04
CA SER A 219 -25.03 13.00 -3.31
C SER A 219 -25.96 12.21 -4.24
N SER A 220 -26.17 12.75 -5.44
CA SER A 220 -26.90 12.13 -6.53
C SER A 220 -25.96 11.36 -7.48
N ALA A 221 -24.68 11.72 -7.51
CA ALA A 221 -23.68 11.10 -8.36
C ALA A 221 -22.29 11.04 -7.68
N PRO A 222 -21.45 10.03 -7.97
CA PRO A 222 -20.15 9.85 -7.31
C PRO A 222 -19.13 10.99 -7.47
N GLU A 223 -19.39 11.95 -8.36
CA GLU A 223 -18.50 13.08 -8.70
C GLU A 223 -19.19 14.42 -8.51
N ASP A 224 -20.34 14.46 -7.82
CA ASP A 224 -20.94 15.73 -7.44
C ASP A 224 -20.23 16.38 -6.25
N ASP A 225 -20.57 17.64 -6.00
CA ASP A 225 -19.96 18.44 -4.94
C ASP A 225 -20.08 17.77 -3.55
N PHE A 226 -21.17 17.05 -3.27
CA PHE A 226 -21.37 16.36 -2.00
C PHE A 226 -20.47 15.13 -1.85
N ALA A 227 -20.33 14.33 -2.92
CA ALA A 227 -19.42 13.18 -2.94
C ALA A 227 -17.96 13.62 -2.77
N GLU A 228 -17.54 14.65 -3.52
CA GLU A 228 -16.19 15.20 -3.40
C GLU A 228 -15.95 15.84 -2.03
N LEU A 229 -16.92 16.58 -1.51
CA LEU A 229 -16.82 17.17 -0.17
C LEU A 229 -16.66 16.09 0.89
N ALA A 230 -17.49 15.04 0.85
CA ALA A 230 -17.38 13.91 1.78
C ALA A 230 -16.00 13.25 1.67
N HIS A 231 -15.48 13.09 0.45
CA HIS A 231 -14.14 12.55 0.22
C HIS A 231 -13.06 13.39 0.93
N TYR A 232 -13.03 14.69 0.68
CA TYR A 232 -11.99 15.56 1.24
C TYR A 232 -12.15 15.80 2.74
N VAL A 233 -13.38 15.92 3.27
CA VAL A 233 -13.62 16.00 4.72
C VAL A 233 -13.10 14.76 5.44
N TRP A 234 -13.37 13.57 4.90
CA TRP A 234 -12.85 12.31 5.47
C TRP A 234 -11.31 12.30 5.48
N ARG A 235 -10.69 12.75 4.38
CA ARG A 235 -9.22 12.84 4.24
C ARG A 235 -8.60 13.87 5.18
N MET A 236 -9.26 15.02 5.36
CA MET A 236 -8.81 16.09 6.23
C MET A 236 -8.81 15.68 7.70
N GLY A 237 -9.80 14.89 8.13
CA GLY A 237 -9.86 14.32 9.48
C GLY A 237 -8.94 13.11 9.74
N ALA A 238 -8.24 12.60 8.72
CA ALA A 238 -7.43 11.39 8.84
C ALA A 238 -6.22 11.52 9.80
N PRO A 239 -5.46 12.64 9.85
CA PRO A 239 -4.33 12.76 10.77
C PRO A 239 -4.73 12.67 12.24
N ARG A 240 -5.86 13.29 12.63
CA ARG A 240 -6.38 13.21 14.01
C ARG A 240 -6.82 11.80 14.35
N SER A 241 -7.57 11.15 13.45
CA SER A 241 -7.98 9.77 13.60
C SER A 241 -6.79 8.82 13.75
N ALA A 242 -5.76 8.94 12.90
CA ALA A 242 -4.57 8.11 12.99
C ALA A 242 -3.82 8.30 14.31
N ALA A 243 -3.65 9.55 14.77
CA ALA A 243 -3.02 9.85 16.06
C ALA A 243 -3.80 9.26 17.24
N ASN A 244 -5.13 9.36 17.22
CA ASN A 244 -5.97 8.79 18.26
C ASN A 244 -5.89 7.26 18.26
N THR A 245 -6.04 6.64 17.09
CA THR A 245 -6.01 5.19 16.92
C THR A 245 -4.68 4.59 17.34
N VAL A 246 -3.54 5.17 16.97
CA VAL A 246 -2.24 4.59 17.31
C VAL A 246 -1.97 4.65 18.83
N VAL A 247 -2.35 5.74 19.50
CA VAL A 247 -2.19 5.85 20.96
C VAL A 247 -3.13 4.89 21.69
N GLU A 248 -4.38 4.78 21.25
CA GLU A 248 -5.32 3.82 21.86
C GLU A 248 -4.90 2.38 21.61
N SER A 249 -4.35 2.08 20.43
CA SER A 249 -3.81 0.75 20.11
C SER A 249 -2.66 0.39 21.03
N MET A 250 -1.75 1.33 21.33
CA MET A 250 -0.66 1.08 22.28
C MET A 250 -1.19 0.62 23.63
N ARG A 251 -2.24 1.27 24.15
CA ARG A 251 -2.86 0.90 25.43
C ARG A 251 -3.54 -0.47 25.41
N THR A 252 -4.27 -0.72 24.33
CA THR A 252 -5.17 -1.88 24.25
C THR A 252 -4.47 -3.14 23.78
N VAL A 253 -3.30 -3.03 23.14
CA VAL A 253 -2.56 -4.16 22.57
C VAL A 253 -1.19 -4.30 23.26
N PRO A 254 -1.07 -5.17 24.29
CA PRO A 254 0.14 -5.29 25.10
C PRO A 254 1.42 -5.56 24.32
N SER A 255 1.33 -6.28 23.19
CA SER A 255 2.49 -6.58 22.36
C SER A 255 3.09 -5.36 21.66
N LEU A 256 2.36 -4.24 21.54
CA LEU A 256 2.89 -3.01 20.97
C LEU A 256 3.86 -2.30 21.91
N TYR A 257 3.68 -2.41 23.24
CA TYR A 257 4.64 -1.87 24.22
C TYR A 257 6.02 -2.52 24.13
N GLN A 258 6.11 -3.72 23.58
CA GLN A 258 7.37 -4.43 23.38
C GLN A 258 8.14 -3.96 22.14
N ILE A 259 7.62 -3.02 21.35
CA ILE A 259 8.36 -2.48 20.20
C ILE A 259 9.53 -1.65 20.72
N THR A 260 10.76 -2.14 20.60
CA THR A 260 11.95 -1.48 21.16
C THR A 260 12.78 -0.77 20.10
N GLU A 261 12.66 -1.16 18.83
CA GLU A 261 13.53 -0.68 17.76
C GLU A 261 12.82 -0.67 16.41
N THR A 262 13.21 0.28 15.57
CA THR A 262 12.74 0.44 14.19
C THR A 262 13.83 -0.01 13.22
N ARG A 263 13.48 -0.74 12.17
CA ARG A 263 14.39 -1.28 11.16
C ARG A 263 13.94 -0.91 9.75
N ARG A 264 14.89 -0.91 8.81
CA ARG A 264 14.63 -0.64 7.39
C ARG A 264 14.81 -1.93 6.59
N VAL A 265 13.94 -2.11 5.60
CA VAL A 265 14.19 -2.99 4.47
C VAL A 265 14.73 -2.12 3.34
N SER A 266 15.85 -2.53 2.74
CA SER A 266 16.40 -1.86 1.57
C SER A 266 15.49 -2.08 0.37
N ALA A 267 15.22 -1.02 -0.38
CA ALA A 267 14.45 -1.11 -1.59
C ALA A 267 15.18 -1.94 -2.65
N SER A 268 14.38 -2.65 -3.44
CA SER A 268 14.90 -3.31 -4.62
C SER A 268 15.16 -2.27 -5.71
N GLN A 269 16.25 -2.43 -6.44
CA GLN A 269 16.48 -1.60 -7.61
C GLN A 269 15.42 -1.90 -8.66
N ALA A 270 15.06 -0.86 -9.40
CA ALA A 270 14.22 -0.99 -10.57
C ALA A 270 14.94 -1.82 -11.65
N GLU A 271 14.19 -2.65 -12.35
CA GLU A 271 14.71 -3.53 -13.40
C GLU A 271 13.87 -3.38 -14.66
N GLN A 272 14.53 -3.30 -15.81
CA GLN A 272 13.85 -3.33 -17.10
C GLN A 272 13.48 -4.78 -17.45
N ARG A 273 12.23 -4.98 -17.84
CA ARG A 273 11.69 -6.23 -18.40
C ARG A 273 11.24 -5.94 -19.82
N THR A 274 11.67 -6.79 -20.75
CA THR A 274 11.26 -6.71 -22.16
C THR A 274 10.30 -7.85 -22.42
N LEU A 275 9.11 -7.51 -22.91
CA LEU A 275 8.11 -8.49 -23.29
C LEU A 275 8.58 -9.27 -24.51
N ASP A 276 8.13 -10.52 -24.63
CA ASP A 276 8.42 -11.30 -25.82
C ASP A 276 7.71 -10.66 -27.03
N PRO A 277 8.39 -10.49 -28.18
CA PRO A 277 7.79 -9.88 -29.37
C PRO A 277 6.55 -10.63 -29.89
N THR A 278 6.39 -11.91 -29.55
CA THR A 278 5.21 -12.73 -29.89
C THR A 278 4.02 -12.52 -28.94
N CYS A 279 4.14 -11.58 -28.00
CA CYS A 279 3.15 -11.33 -26.95
C CYS A 279 2.85 -9.83 -26.82
N VAL A 280 2.84 -9.11 -27.95
CA VAL A 280 2.53 -7.66 -28.01
C VAL A 280 1.19 -7.37 -28.68
N SER A 281 0.58 -8.36 -29.33
CA SER A 281 -0.79 -8.26 -29.86
C SER A 281 -1.83 -8.65 -28.80
N PRO A 282 -2.91 -7.86 -28.62
CA PRO A 282 -4.05 -8.26 -27.77
C PRO A 282 -4.58 -9.66 -28.11
N HIS A 283 -4.61 -10.02 -29.39
CA HIS A 283 -5.15 -11.29 -29.88
C HIS A 283 -4.26 -12.48 -29.50
N GLU A 284 -2.93 -12.32 -29.60
CA GLU A 284 -1.96 -13.36 -29.22
C GLU A 284 -2.02 -13.64 -27.72
N ILE A 285 -2.08 -12.57 -26.92
CA ILE A 285 -2.19 -12.66 -25.46
C ILE A 285 -3.49 -13.36 -25.07
N LEU A 286 -4.61 -12.98 -25.69
CA LEU A 286 -5.92 -13.59 -25.45
C LEU A 286 -5.94 -15.06 -25.87
N HIS A 287 -5.36 -15.39 -27.01
CA HIS A 287 -5.21 -16.78 -27.44
C HIS A 287 -4.46 -17.61 -26.41
N GLY A 288 -3.38 -17.06 -25.83
CA GLY A 288 -2.67 -17.69 -24.72
C GLY A 288 -3.54 -17.86 -23.46
N ILE A 289 -4.37 -16.87 -23.11
CA ILE A 289 -5.30 -16.96 -21.97
C ILE A 289 -6.32 -18.09 -22.20
N VAL A 290 -6.94 -18.13 -23.38
CA VAL A 290 -7.97 -19.11 -23.73
C VAL A 290 -7.38 -20.53 -23.75
N THR A 291 -6.18 -20.69 -24.32
CA THR A 291 -5.50 -22.00 -24.37
C THR A 291 -5.17 -22.54 -22.98
N ASP A 292 -4.83 -21.66 -22.04
CA ASP A 292 -4.50 -22.04 -20.65
C ASP A 292 -5.74 -22.31 -19.78
N THR A 293 -6.93 -21.88 -20.22
CA THR A 293 -8.16 -22.00 -19.43
C THR A 293 -8.87 -23.30 -19.78
N ALA A 294 -8.85 -24.26 -18.84
CA ALA A 294 -9.46 -25.58 -19.05
C ALA A 294 -11.01 -25.56 -19.18
N SER A 295 -11.66 -24.44 -18.81
CA SER A 295 -13.12 -24.28 -18.87
C SER A 295 -13.54 -23.81 -20.26
N ARG A 296 -14.08 -24.75 -21.06
CA ARG A 296 -14.43 -24.58 -22.47
C ARG A 296 -15.91 -24.22 -22.65
N GLN A 297 -16.31 -22.99 -22.35
CA GLN A 297 -17.59 -22.49 -22.87
C GLN A 297 -17.32 -21.81 -24.23
N PRO A 298 -17.74 -22.41 -25.37
CA PRO A 298 -17.44 -21.87 -26.70
C PRO A 298 -17.95 -20.43 -26.89
N LEU A 299 -19.07 -20.09 -26.26
CA LEU A 299 -19.68 -18.76 -26.33
C LEU A 299 -18.86 -17.70 -25.57
N GLU A 300 -18.30 -18.03 -24.40
CA GLU A 300 -17.40 -17.11 -23.67
C GLU A 300 -16.13 -16.83 -24.48
N ILE A 301 -15.57 -17.87 -25.11
CA ILE A 301 -14.39 -17.74 -25.98
C ILE A 301 -14.73 -16.86 -27.18
N GLN A 302 -15.86 -17.10 -27.84
CA GLN A 302 -16.29 -16.30 -28.98
C GLN A 302 -16.44 -14.82 -28.59
N ASN A 303 -17.16 -14.54 -27.50
CA ASN A 303 -17.32 -13.18 -26.98
C ASN A 303 -15.97 -12.54 -26.64
N ALA A 304 -15.06 -13.31 -26.04
CA ALA A 304 -13.73 -12.83 -25.69
C ALA A 304 -12.91 -12.40 -26.91
N PHE A 305 -13.07 -13.02 -28.08
CA PHE A 305 -12.39 -12.60 -29.31
C PHE A 305 -13.13 -11.50 -30.07
N THR A 306 -14.46 -11.43 -29.99
CA THR A 306 -15.25 -10.37 -30.64
C THR A 306 -15.11 -9.04 -29.91
N ARG A 307 -15.16 -9.03 -28.58
CA ARG A 307 -15.20 -7.80 -27.77
C ARG A 307 -13.96 -6.91 -27.91
N PRO A 308 -12.72 -7.43 -27.95
CA PRO A 308 -11.53 -6.61 -28.21
C PRO A 308 -11.57 -5.92 -29.56
N PHE A 309 -12.17 -6.52 -30.60
CA PHE A 309 -12.33 -5.87 -31.90
C PHE A 309 -13.31 -4.68 -31.83
N GLU A 310 -14.36 -4.80 -31.03
CA GLU A 310 -15.31 -3.70 -30.77
C GLU A 310 -14.68 -2.56 -29.95
N LEU A 311 -13.84 -2.91 -28.97
CA LEU A 311 -13.16 -1.94 -28.10
C LEU A 311 -11.91 -1.34 -28.76
N ASP A 312 -11.32 -2.03 -29.73
CA ASP A 312 -10.09 -1.66 -30.41
C ASP A 312 -10.22 -1.70 -31.94
N PRO A 313 -11.07 -0.85 -32.53
CA PRO A 313 -11.33 -0.88 -33.96
C PRO A 313 -10.04 -0.65 -34.77
N PRO A 314 -9.91 -1.23 -35.97
CA PRO A 314 -8.66 -1.24 -36.75
C PRO A 314 -8.03 0.13 -37.05
N VAL A 315 -8.82 1.20 -36.98
CA VAL A 315 -8.40 2.58 -37.22
C VAL A 315 -7.79 3.21 -35.96
N GLU A 316 -8.37 2.96 -34.78
CA GLU A 316 -7.92 3.59 -33.52
C GLU A 316 -6.78 2.79 -32.86
N ARG A 317 -6.90 1.45 -32.82
CA ARG A 317 -5.91 0.52 -32.23
C ARG A 317 -5.35 0.95 -30.87
N SER A 318 -6.16 1.65 -30.08
CA SER A 318 -5.81 2.17 -28.75
C SER A 318 -5.38 1.10 -27.74
N ILE A 319 -5.97 -0.09 -27.72
CA ILE A 319 -5.53 -1.22 -26.87
C ILE A 319 -4.19 -1.73 -27.38
N HIS A 320 -4.10 -2.07 -28.68
CA HIS A 320 -2.87 -2.53 -29.28
C HIS A 320 -1.70 -1.55 -29.05
N ASN A 321 -1.90 -0.26 -29.29
CA ASN A 321 -0.89 0.77 -29.11
C ASN A 321 -0.45 0.90 -27.64
N LYS A 322 -1.38 0.76 -26.68
CA LYS A 322 -1.05 0.74 -25.24
C LYS A 322 -0.21 -0.47 -24.84
N ILE A 323 -0.48 -1.65 -25.41
CA ILE A 323 0.31 -2.86 -25.15
C ILE A 323 1.70 -2.73 -25.82
N ALA A 324 1.75 -2.31 -27.08
CA ALA A 324 3.00 -2.11 -27.81
C ALA A 324 3.91 -1.07 -27.13
N ALA A 325 3.35 0.00 -26.58
CA ALA A 325 4.09 0.99 -25.79
C ALA A 325 4.73 0.40 -24.50
N LYS A 326 4.27 -0.77 -24.06
CA LYS A 326 4.79 -1.51 -22.89
C LYS A 326 5.71 -2.68 -23.26
N THR A 327 6.25 -2.69 -24.48
CA THR A 327 7.27 -3.68 -24.86
C THR A 327 8.47 -3.68 -23.91
N ASN A 328 8.82 -2.49 -23.39
CA ASN A 328 9.80 -2.34 -22.33
C ASN A 328 9.13 -1.75 -21.09
N VAL A 329 9.12 -2.51 -20.00
CA VAL A 329 8.54 -2.08 -18.72
C VAL A 329 9.65 -1.99 -17.70
N VAL A 330 9.79 -0.82 -17.09
CA VAL A 330 10.58 -0.71 -15.86
C VAL A 330 9.72 -1.24 -14.72
N THR A 331 10.27 -2.16 -13.95
CA THR A 331 9.56 -2.89 -12.89
C THR A 331 10.25 -2.70 -11.55
N ARG A 332 9.47 -2.73 -10.47
CA ARG A 332 9.99 -2.67 -9.09
C ARG A 332 9.17 -3.54 -8.14
N ILE A 333 9.79 -3.94 -7.04
CA ILE A 333 9.10 -4.62 -5.94
C ILE A 333 8.47 -3.55 -5.06
N HIS A 334 7.15 -3.61 -4.86
CA HIS A 334 6.46 -2.70 -3.94
C HIS A 334 6.84 -2.94 -2.48
N ALA A 335 6.75 -1.90 -1.66
CA ALA A 335 7.12 -1.90 -0.26
C ALA A 335 6.53 -3.09 0.53
N GLU A 336 5.25 -3.40 0.35
CA GLU A 336 4.60 -4.53 1.03
C GLU A 336 5.24 -5.89 0.68
N LEU A 337 5.63 -6.08 -0.58
CA LEU A 337 6.26 -7.32 -1.05
C LEU A 337 7.71 -7.41 -0.59
N GLN A 338 8.41 -6.29 -0.42
CA GLN A 338 9.77 -6.25 0.15
C GLN A 338 9.79 -6.71 1.61
N ILE A 339 8.80 -6.28 2.41
CA ILE A 339 8.62 -6.75 3.79
C ILE A 339 8.36 -8.25 3.81
N VAL A 340 7.43 -8.73 2.98
CA VAL A 340 7.11 -10.16 2.94
C VAL A 340 8.30 -11.01 2.51
N ASP A 341 9.05 -10.61 1.48
CA ASP A 341 10.24 -11.33 1.05
C ASP A 341 11.28 -11.41 2.17
N THR A 342 11.53 -10.30 2.86
CA THR A 342 12.46 -10.22 3.99
C THR A 342 12.04 -11.18 5.11
N PHE A 343 10.77 -11.14 5.52
CA PHE A 343 10.27 -11.98 6.61
C PHE A 343 10.23 -13.46 6.22
N SER A 344 9.84 -13.78 4.98
CA SER A 344 9.77 -15.16 4.50
C SER A 344 11.16 -15.80 4.43
N ARG A 345 12.15 -15.11 3.82
CA ARG A 345 13.51 -15.64 3.67
C ARG A 345 14.22 -15.78 5.01
N ALA A 346 14.10 -14.79 5.88
CA ALA A 346 14.72 -14.81 7.19
C ALA A 346 13.92 -15.59 8.25
N ARG A 347 12.73 -16.11 7.88
CA ARG A 347 11.80 -16.83 8.76
C ARG A 347 11.48 -16.05 10.03
N TYR A 348 11.24 -14.75 9.88
CA TYR A 348 10.87 -13.89 11.00
C TYR A 348 9.45 -14.19 11.46
N ALA A 349 9.29 -14.34 12.78
CA ALA A 349 7.99 -14.48 13.40
C ALA A 349 7.29 -13.12 13.45
N PHE A 350 5.99 -13.11 13.17
CA PHE A 350 5.16 -11.93 13.35
C PHE A 350 4.70 -11.80 14.81
N VAL A 351 4.47 -10.57 15.25
CA VAL A 351 3.83 -10.31 16.55
C VAL A 351 2.42 -10.91 16.53
N ALA A 352 2.04 -11.58 17.62
CA ALA A 352 0.75 -12.28 17.77
C ALA A 352 0.45 -13.34 16.68
N ASP A 353 1.46 -13.83 15.96
CA ASP A 353 1.29 -14.67 14.76
C ASP A 353 0.44 -14.00 13.64
N ASP A 354 0.32 -12.67 13.71
CA ASP A 354 -0.43 -11.87 12.77
C ASP A 354 0.46 -11.46 11.60
N LYS A 355 0.39 -12.18 10.48
CA LYS A 355 1.14 -11.91 9.25
C LYS A 355 0.59 -10.71 8.48
N TYR A 356 0.22 -9.67 9.20
CA TYR A 356 -0.25 -8.42 8.66
C TYR A 356 0.92 -7.53 8.22
N VAL A 357 0.78 -6.96 7.02
CA VAL A 357 1.67 -5.94 6.49
C VAL A 357 0.81 -4.69 6.26
N GLY A 358 1.04 -3.66 7.07
CA GLY A 358 0.35 -2.38 6.90
C GLY A 358 0.99 -1.59 5.76
N CYS A 359 0.19 -0.96 4.91
CA CYS A 359 0.71 -0.11 3.84
C CYS A 359 -0.02 1.24 3.82
N SER A 360 0.69 2.31 3.46
CA SER A 360 0.13 3.67 3.41
C SER A 360 -0.88 3.88 2.26
N LYS A 361 -0.94 2.93 1.33
CA LYS A 361 -2.01 2.77 0.33
C LYS A 361 -2.50 1.32 0.33
N PRO A 362 -3.76 1.07 -0.06
CA PRO A 362 -4.24 -0.29 -0.32
C PRO A 362 -3.35 -0.97 -1.38
N ALA A 363 -3.32 -2.30 -1.39
CA ALA A 363 -2.51 -3.05 -2.34
C ALA A 363 -3.00 -2.83 -3.78
N CYS A 364 -2.05 -2.77 -4.73
CA CYS A 364 -2.39 -2.86 -6.14
C CYS A 364 -2.88 -4.26 -6.50
N TYR A 365 -3.47 -4.42 -7.69
CA TYR A 365 -3.98 -5.72 -8.14
C TYR A 365 -2.90 -6.83 -8.06
N PHE A 366 -1.67 -6.52 -8.50
CA PHE A 366 -0.57 -7.50 -8.46
C PHE A 366 -0.20 -7.88 -7.02
N CYS A 367 0.01 -6.90 -6.14
CA CYS A 367 0.41 -7.15 -4.76
C CYS A 367 -0.68 -7.90 -3.97
N TYR A 368 -1.96 -7.59 -4.22
CA TYR A 368 -3.09 -8.32 -3.65
C TYR A 368 -3.04 -9.80 -4.02
N ASN A 369 -2.97 -10.11 -5.31
CA ASN A 369 -2.91 -11.50 -5.78
C ASN A 369 -1.63 -12.22 -5.35
N TRP A 370 -0.50 -11.50 -5.31
CA TRP A 370 0.77 -12.06 -4.87
C TRP A 370 0.73 -12.46 -3.40
N LEU A 371 0.19 -11.61 -2.52
CA LEU A 371 0.02 -11.90 -1.10
C LEU A 371 -0.99 -13.02 -0.85
N LEU A 372 -2.09 -13.03 -1.60
CA LEU A 372 -3.12 -14.07 -1.53
C LEU A 372 -2.56 -15.46 -1.90
N GLU A 373 -1.75 -15.53 -2.95
CA GLU A 373 -1.15 -16.78 -3.42
C GLU A 373 0.15 -17.15 -2.69
N HIS A 374 0.62 -16.30 -1.78
CA HIS A 374 1.87 -16.56 -1.08
C HIS A 374 1.78 -17.78 -0.17
N HIS A 375 2.76 -18.67 -0.28
CA HIS A 375 2.78 -19.96 0.43
C HIS A 375 2.75 -19.88 1.97
N HIS A 376 3.07 -18.72 2.54
CA HIS A 376 2.97 -18.47 3.98
C HIS A 376 1.64 -17.89 4.45
N ARG A 377 0.66 -17.68 3.56
CA ARG A 377 -0.69 -17.19 3.85
C ARG A 377 -0.68 -15.92 4.70
N TYR A 378 -0.28 -14.81 4.10
CA TYR A 378 -0.32 -13.50 4.73
C TYR A 378 -1.76 -13.03 4.92
N VAL A 379 -1.98 -12.09 5.84
CA VAL A 379 -3.29 -11.45 5.97
C VAL A 379 -3.64 -10.74 4.66
N THR A 380 -4.84 -10.98 4.16
CA THR A 380 -5.31 -10.40 2.90
C THR A 380 -5.37 -8.87 3.02
N PRO A 381 -4.61 -8.11 2.21
CA PRO A 381 -4.62 -6.66 2.31
C PRO A 381 -5.90 -6.09 1.71
N ALA A 382 -6.29 -4.90 2.14
CA ALA A 382 -7.21 -4.10 1.35
C ALA A 382 -6.58 -3.78 -0.02
N THR A 383 -7.42 -3.58 -1.03
CA THR A 383 -6.94 -3.33 -2.39
C THR A 383 -7.74 -2.24 -3.09
N HIS A 384 -7.05 -1.46 -3.93
CA HIS A 384 -7.67 -0.50 -4.84
C HIS A 384 -7.84 -1.08 -6.27
N TYR A 385 -7.42 -2.33 -6.49
CA TYR A 385 -7.51 -3.06 -7.77
C TYR A 385 -6.87 -2.40 -9.00
N LYS A 386 -6.11 -1.31 -8.84
CA LYS A 386 -5.40 -0.69 -9.96
C LYS A 386 -4.32 -1.66 -10.46
N ILE A 387 -4.30 -1.83 -11.77
CA ILE A 387 -3.35 -2.71 -12.46
C ILE A 387 -2.08 -1.89 -12.72
N ILE A 388 -0.97 -2.32 -12.14
CA ILE A 388 0.32 -1.65 -12.23
C ILE A 388 1.29 -2.62 -12.89
N THR A 389 1.50 -2.45 -14.20
CA THR A 389 2.44 -3.28 -14.98
C THR A 389 3.89 -3.13 -14.53
N GLY A 390 4.25 -1.98 -13.93
CA GLY A 390 5.57 -1.73 -13.33
C GLY A 390 5.81 -2.41 -11.97
N CYS A 391 4.92 -3.28 -11.51
CA CYS A 391 5.08 -4.04 -10.27
C CYS A 391 5.61 -5.45 -10.58
N ARG A 392 6.58 -5.93 -9.81
CA ARG A 392 7.11 -7.30 -9.91
C ARG A 392 7.21 -8.00 -8.57
N GLY A 393 7.22 -9.32 -8.61
CA GLY A 393 7.46 -10.15 -7.43
C GLY A 393 8.93 -10.12 -6.99
N PRO A 394 9.20 -10.51 -5.74
CA PRO A 394 10.56 -10.73 -5.25
C PRO A 394 11.26 -11.90 -5.94
N ASP A 395 12.34 -11.58 -6.65
CA ASP A 395 13.05 -12.51 -7.55
C ASP A 395 14.57 -12.57 -7.28
N ARG A 396 15.06 -11.85 -6.25
CA ARG A 396 16.49 -11.78 -5.94
C ARG A 396 16.96 -12.96 -5.10
N ALA A 397 18.21 -13.39 -5.34
CA ALA A 397 18.90 -14.43 -4.57
C ALA A 397 18.03 -15.68 -4.32
N LEU A 398 17.30 -16.14 -5.34
CA LEU A 398 16.49 -17.35 -5.26
C LEU A 398 17.40 -18.58 -5.22
N ASN A 399 17.11 -19.50 -4.31
CA ASN A 399 17.57 -20.87 -4.41
C ASN A 399 16.55 -21.69 -5.23
N GLU A 400 16.84 -22.97 -5.49
CA GLU A 400 15.97 -23.84 -6.31
C GLU A 400 14.54 -23.92 -5.76
N SER A 401 14.39 -24.13 -4.45
CA SER A 401 13.07 -24.18 -3.80
C SER A 401 12.30 -22.86 -3.94
N GLY A 402 12.99 -21.73 -3.78
CA GLY A 402 12.43 -20.39 -3.97
C GLY A 402 11.99 -20.15 -5.41
N ALA A 403 12.80 -20.56 -6.39
CA ALA A 403 12.48 -20.44 -7.81
C ALA A 403 11.25 -21.28 -8.18
N VAL A 404 11.15 -22.52 -7.69
CA VAL A 404 9.97 -23.38 -7.89
C VAL A 404 8.71 -22.74 -7.30
N LYS A 405 8.77 -22.26 -6.05
CA LYS A 405 7.63 -21.61 -5.39
C LYS A 405 7.19 -20.35 -6.14
N LEU A 406 8.13 -19.51 -6.55
CA LEU A 406 7.83 -18.29 -7.30
C LEU A 406 7.17 -18.61 -8.64
N LEU A 407 7.66 -19.64 -9.35
CA LEU A 407 7.09 -20.08 -10.61
C LEU A 407 5.65 -20.58 -10.42
N GLN A 408 5.40 -21.37 -9.37
CA GLN A 408 4.05 -21.82 -9.01
C GLN A 408 3.12 -20.64 -8.70
N MET A 409 3.60 -19.65 -7.93
CA MET A 409 2.82 -18.44 -7.63
C MET A 409 2.51 -17.65 -8.90
N TYR A 410 3.49 -17.41 -9.77
CA TYR A 410 3.30 -16.71 -11.03
C TYR A 410 2.35 -17.43 -11.97
N ASN A 411 2.39 -18.76 -12.03
CA ASN A 411 1.42 -19.55 -12.79
C ASN A 411 -0.01 -19.30 -12.29
N LYS A 412 -0.23 -19.29 -10.97
CA LYS A 412 -1.56 -19.04 -10.39
C LYS A 412 -2.04 -17.62 -10.63
N ILE A 413 -1.18 -16.63 -10.40
CA ILE A 413 -1.47 -15.21 -10.66
C ILE A 413 -1.76 -15.00 -12.14
N GLY A 414 -0.98 -15.59 -13.04
CA GLY A 414 -1.18 -15.55 -14.49
C GLY A 414 -2.52 -16.13 -14.91
N LYS A 415 -2.96 -17.23 -14.28
CA LYS A 415 -4.30 -17.80 -14.48
C LYS A 415 -5.40 -16.90 -13.94
N GLN A 416 -5.21 -16.29 -12.76
CA GLN A 416 -6.18 -15.35 -12.21
C GLN A 416 -6.38 -14.14 -13.13
N ILE A 417 -5.30 -13.53 -13.61
CA ILE A 417 -5.38 -12.41 -14.57
C ILE A 417 -6.12 -12.85 -15.83
N GLY A 418 -5.83 -14.05 -16.34
CA GLY A 418 -6.53 -14.61 -17.49
C GLY A 418 -8.05 -14.71 -17.26
N ARG A 419 -8.46 -15.23 -16.10
CA ARG A 419 -9.88 -15.29 -15.72
C ARG A 419 -10.53 -13.90 -15.66
N ASP A 420 -9.87 -12.95 -15.01
CA ASP A 420 -10.42 -11.59 -14.86
C ASP A 420 -10.51 -10.85 -16.21
N VAL A 421 -9.58 -11.12 -17.14
CA VAL A 421 -9.64 -10.61 -18.52
C VAL A 421 -10.83 -11.23 -19.27
N LEU A 422 -11.04 -12.54 -19.16
CA LEU A 422 -12.17 -13.21 -19.80
C LEU A 422 -13.51 -12.73 -19.21
N GLU A 423 -13.59 -12.57 -17.88
CA GLU A 423 -14.78 -12.03 -17.21
C GLU A 423 -15.09 -10.60 -17.70
N PHE A 424 -14.07 -9.75 -17.81
CA PHE A 424 -14.21 -8.39 -18.34
C PHE A 424 -14.74 -8.37 -19.78
N LEU A 425 -14.34 -9.33 -20.61
CA LEU A 425 -14.74 -9.42 -22.02
C LEU A 425 -16.08 -10.16 -22.23
N GLY A 426 -16.42 -11.09 -21.34
CA GLY A 426 -17.55 -12.00 -21.49
C GLY A 426 -18.90 -11.47 -21.00
N GLN A 427 -18.92 -10.55 -20.04
CA GLN A 427 -20.15 -9.94 -19.54
C GLN A 427 -20.29 -8.50 -20.04
N GLY A 428 -21.52 -8.08 -20.35
CA GLY A 428 -21.92 -6.65 -20.22
C GLY A 428 -21.94 -6.18 -18.75
N GLY A 429 -21.11 -6.80 -17.91
CA GLY A 429 -21.21 -6.86 -16.45
C GLY A 429 -20.38 -5.79 -15.76
N VAL A 430 -20.84 -5.41 -14.58
CA VAL A 430 -20.27 -4.34 -13.75
C VAL A 430 -18.82 -4.70 -13.40
N PRO A 431 -17.83 -3.96 -13.92
CA PRO A 431 -16.42 -4.30 -13.72
C PRO A 431 -15.98 -4.16 -12.25
N ILE A 432 -15.05 -5.01 -11.80
CA ILE A 432 -14.40 -4.92 -10.46
C ILE A 432 -13.98 -3.47 -10.21
N ARG A 433 -14.66 -2.74 -9.32
CA ARG A 433 -14.41 -1.30 -9.09
C ARG A 433 -12.93 -1.08 -8.74
N GLN A 434 -12.25 -0.29 -9.56
CA GLN A 434 -10.90 0.18 -9.31
C GLN A 434 -11.12 1.47 -8.58
N HIS A 435 -10.74 1.49 -7.32
CA HIS A 435 -10.79 2.71 -6.55
C HIS A 435 -9.54 3.51 -6.89
N MET A 436 -9.65 4.83 -6.93
CA MET A 436 -8.45 5.66 -6.83
C MET A 436 -7.68 5.20 -5.58
N SER A 437 -6.35 5.23 -5.59
CA SER A 437 -5.56 4.90 -4.40
C SER A 437 -5.96 5.75 -3.17
N THR A 438 -6.62 6.89 -3.43
CA THR A 438 -7.22 7.81 -2.46
C THR A 438 -8.67 7.47 -2.05
N GLN A 439 -9.30 6.43 -2.57
CA GLN A 439 -10.71 6.09 -2.30
C GLN A 439 -10.91 4.73 -1.62
N ALA A 440 -9.95 3.81 -1.69
CA ALA A 440 -10.04 2.52 -1.00
C ALA A 440 -9.57 2.61 0.48
N PRO A 441 -10.22 1.86 1.40
CA PRO A 441 -9.79 1.78 2.79
C PRO A 441 -8.40 1.14 2.87
N SER A 442 -7.52 1.69 3.72
CA SER A 442 -6.18 1.15 3.96
C SER A 442 -6.15 -0.03 4.93
N THR A 443 -7.29 -0.35 5.56
CA THR A 443 -7.43 -1.41 6.55
C THR A 443 -7.85 -2.71 5.89
N ALA A 444 -7.09 -3.78 6.10
CA ALA A 444 -7.51 -5.14 5.73
C ALA A 444 -8.87 -5.48 6.36
N VAL A 445 -9.63 -6.35 5.68
CA VAL A 445 -10.85 -6.91 6.24
C VAL A 445 -10.43 -7.89 7.33
N SER A 446 -10.65 -7.55 8.61
CA SER A 446 -10.34 -8.45 9.72
C SER A 446 -11.22 -9.69 9.62
N SER A 447 -10.62 -10.85 9.37
CA SER A 447 -11.29 -12.15 9.46
C SER A 447 -11.43 -12.59 10.93
N THR A 448 -11.94 -11.72 11.79
CA THR A 448 -12.32 -12.06 13.17
C THR A 448 -13.83 -12.15 13.23
N GLY A 449 -14.33 -13.31 12.81
CA GLY A 449 -15.74 -13.63 12.75
C GLY A 449 -15.95 -15.13 12.63
N HIS A 450 -15.22 -15.92 13.41
CA HIS A 450 -15.60 -17.28 13.86
C HIS A 450 -14.69 -17.65 15.03
N VAL A 451 -15.20 -17.40 16.25
CA VAL A 451 -14.90 -18.23 17.42
C VAL A 451 -16.04 -19.20 17.56
#